data_AF-A0A024UE74-F1
#
_entry.id   AF-A0A024UE74-F1
#
_cell.length_a   1.000
_cell.length_b   1.000
_cell.length_c   1.000
_cell.angle_alpha   90.00
_cell.angle_beta   90.00
_cell.angle_gamma   90.00
#
_symmetry.space_group_name_H-M   'P 1'
#
loop_
_entity.id
_entity.type
_entity.pdbx_description
1 polymer ?
#
loop_
_entity_poly.entity_id
_entity_poly.type
_entity_poly.pdbx_seq_one_letter_code
_entity_poly.pdbx_strand_id
1 'polypeptide(L)'
;MSKGASVVVGLLAVLLAIVYVEEVQRHPLYVGHVAPLVQDHVAPVYREAEAQYAKHLAPLVQKHVSPLYEAHVAPLVRSLVSLTQSSADSSAQVTAEWCNTHVAPHLTDVKPIEGFHVLCVDTSNAKISGWVYRDGFSLSTPVTLLASTTWTELKKSVEAAAEIAPPTTEHEIKFKQPWALFTPTGKRLWNFSEVAAHGGIVYVMEGGQFIWPGIRIGHKRVIPNLHGLGDVVLETLEMTPLVFSVKELLTNDEIDVILDLSMEHLAPSGVTHNDGDVGKPATEWRTSTTYFLSSQGHPVLEGIDQRVADLVKVPASFQEDVQVLR
;
A
#
# COMPACT_ATOMS: atom_id res chain seq x y z
N MET A 1 0.39 33.24 26.12
CA MET A 1 -0.53 33.15 24.97
C MET A 1 -0.37 31.75 24.37
N SER A 2 -1.44 30.94 24.33
CA SER A 2 -1.33 29.52 24.03
C SER A 2 -1.09 29.27 22.54
N LYS A 3 -0.34 28.21 22.21
CA LYS A 3 0.01 27.81 20.83
C LYS A 3 -1.22 27.67 19.91
N GLY A 4 -2.41 27.42 20.46
CA GLY A 4 -3.67 27.38 19.72
C GLY A 4 -4.10 28.72 19.12
N ALA A 5 -3.77 29.85 19.77
CA ALA A 5 -4.12 31.18 19.27
C ALA A 5 -3.33 31.55 17.99
N SER A 6 -2.07 31.13 17.89
CA SER A 6 -1.23 31.41 16.71
C SER A 6 -1.63 30.62 15.48
N VAL A 7 -2.10 29.37 15.64
CA VAL A 7 -2.56 28.52 14.53
C VAL A 7 -3.87 29.05 13.95
N VAL A 8 -4.80 29.49 14.80
CA VAL A 8 -6.08 30.06 14.38
C VAL A 8 -5.88 31.38 13.64
N VAL A 9 -4.98 32.25 14.11
CA VAL A 9 -4.65 33.51 13.42
C VAL A 9 -3.97 33.26 12.06
N GLY A 10 -3.10 32.25 11.97
CA GLY A 10 -2.47 31.84 10.71
C GLY A 10 -3.48 31.32 9.69
N LEU A 11 -4.40 30.45 10.11
CA LEU A 11 -5.49 29.94 9.25
C LEU A 11 -6.43 31.05 8.79
N LEU A 12 -6.75 32.01 9.66
CA LEU A 12 -7.58 33.16 9.29
C LEU A 12 -6.91 34.05 8.24
N ALA A 13 -5.61 34.29 8.37
CA ALA A 13 -4.84 35.08 7.40
C ALA A 13 -4.80 34.41 6.02
N VAL A 14 -4.65 33.08 5.98
CA VAL A 14 -4.67 32.30 4.73
C VAL A 14 -6.06 32.32 4.09
N LEU A 15 -7.13 32.11 4.87
CA LEU A 15 -8.50 32.18 4.36
C LEU A 15 -8.85 33.58 3.84
N LEU A 16 -8.42 34.64 4.53
CA LEU A 16 -8.60 36.01 4.07
C LEU A 16 -7.81 36.30 2.79
N ALA A 17 -6.61 35.75 2.64
CA ALA A 17 -5.83 35.87 1.41
C ALA A 17 -6.50 35.14 0.23
N ILE A 18 -7.06 33.94 0.47
CA ILE A 18 -7.80 33.18 -0.55
C ILE A 18 -9.05 33.95 -1.00
N VAL A 19 -9.85 34.43 -0.05
CA VAL A 19 -11.06 35.22 -0.34
C VAL A 19 -10.71 36.52 -1.05
N TYR A 20 -9.62 37.20 -0.66
CA TYR A 20 -9.15 38.41 -1.33
C TYR A 20 -8.72 38.15 -2.78
N VAL A 21 -8.02 37.04 -3.05
CA VAL A 21 -7.61 36.67 -4.42
C VAL A 21 -8.82 36.32 -5.28
N GLU A 22 -9.80 35.56 -4.75
CA GLU A 22 -11.03 35.24 -5.48
C GLU A 22 -11.86 36.49 -5.81
N GLU A 23 -11.96 37.44 -4.88
CA GLU A 23 -12.76 38.65 -5.09
C GLU A 23 -12.10 39.62 -6.09
N VAL A 24 -10.77 39.76 -6.02
CA VAL A 24 -9.99 40.55 -7.00
C VAL A 24 -10.12 39.96 -8.41
N GLN A 25 -10.11 38.63 -8.53
CA GLN A 25 -10.24 37.94 -9.82
C GLN A 25 -11.63 38.06 -10.45
N ARG A 26 -12.67 38.38 -9.66
CA ARG A 26 -14.04 38.64 -10.14
C ARG A 26 -14.32 40.11 -10.44
N HIS A 27 -13.40 41.01 -10.08
CA HIS A 27 -13.62 42.44 -10.27
C HIS A 27 -13.66 42.79 -11.78
N PRO A 28 -14.64 43.59 -12.26
CA PRO A 28 -14.82 43.88 -13.68
C PRO A 28 -13.58 44.48 -14.37
N LEU A 29 -12.80 45.29 -13.65
CA LEU A 29 -11.54 45.84 -14.16
C LEU A 29 -10.43 44.78 -14.29
N TYR A 30 -10.39 43.80 -13.39
CA TYR A 30 -9.44 42.69 -13.48
C TYR A 30 -9.80 41.81 -14.68
N VAL A 31 -11.07 41.40 -14.79
CA VAL A 31 -11.57 40.56 -15.89
C VAL A 31 -11.48 41.27 -17.24
N GLY A 32 -11.78 42.58 -17.29
CA GLY A 32 -11.83 43.35 -18.53
C GLY A 32 -10.46 43.82 -19.05
N HIS A 33 -9.46 43.98 -18.19
CA HIS A 33 -8.19 44.60 -18.59
C HIS A 33 -6.94 43.85 -18.14
N VAL A 34 -6.94 43.21 -16.97
CA VAL A 34 -5.74 42.57 -16.40
C VAL A 34 -5.66 41.10 -16.81
N ALA A 35 -6.75 40.36 -16.71
CA ALA A 35 -6.80 38.95 -17.08
C ALA A 35 -6.44 38.70 -18.56
N PRO A 36 -6.92 39.50 -19.54
CA PRO A 36 -6.50 39.35 -20.93
C PRO A 36 -5.00 39.63 -21.11
N LEU A 37 -4.46 40.66 -20.45
CA LEU A 37 -3.03 40.98 -20.50
C LEU A 37 -2.16 39.84 -19.96
N VAL A 38 -2.58 39.23 -18.84
CA VAL A 38 -1.89 38.08 -18.25
C VAL A 38 -1.99 36.87 -19.17
N GLN A 39 -3.16 36.62 -19.76
CA GLN A 39 -3.37 35.47 -20.65
C GLN A 39 -2.59 35.59 -21.97
N ASP A 40 -2.52 36.79 -22.54
CA ASP A 40 -1.93 37.05 -23.85
C ASP A 40 -0.42 37.28 -23.80
N HIS A 41 0.11 37.77 -22.67
CA HIS A 41 1.54 38.15 -22.59
C HIS A 41 2.33 37.43 -21.50
N VAL A 42 1.71 37.08 -20.38
CA VAL A 42 2.44 36.47 -19.24
C VAL A 42 2.35 34.94 -19.30
N ALA A 43 1.16 34.38 -19.52
CA ALA A 43 0.95 32.94 -19.59
C ALA A 43 1.76 32.23 -20.69
N PRO A 44 1.99 32.81 -21.88
CA PRO A 44 2.86 32.20 -22.89
C PRO A 44 4.31 32.08 -22.44
N VAL A 45 4.84 33.11 -21.75
CA VAL A 45 6.21 33.11 -21.23
C VAL A 45 6.38 32.04 -20.14
N TYR A 46 5.40 31.90 -19.26
CA TYR A 46 5.39 30.82 -18.27
C TYR A 46 5.31 29.43 -18.90
N ARG A 47 4.44 29.24 -19.89
CA ARG A 47 4.33 27.96 -20.63
C ARG A 47 5.62 27.62 -21.37
N GLU A 48 6.31 28.61 -21.94
CA GLU A 48 7.60 28.40 -22.59
C GLU A 48 8.70 28.06 -21.58
N ALA A 49 8.76 28.74 -20.45
CA ALA A 49 9.71 28.43 -19.37
C ALA A 49 9.47 27.02 -18.79
N GLU A 50 8.21 26.62 -18.61
CA GLU A 50 7.83 25.28 -18.16
C GLU A 50 8.21 24.22 -19.20
N ALA A 51 7.96 24.47 -20.49
CA ALA A 51 8.39 23.58 -21.56
C ALA A 51 9.92 23.44 -21.64
N GLN A 52 10.66 24.54 -21.45
CA GLN A 52 12.13 24.51 -21.39
C GLN A 52 12.63 23.76 -20.16
N TYR A 53 11.99 23.93 -19.00
CA TYR A 53 12.28 23.17 -17.79
C TYR A 53 12.04 21.67 -18.01
N ALA A 54 10.87 21.30 -18.52
CA ALA A 54 10.50 19.91 -18.81
C ALA A 54 11.45 19.25 -19.82
N LYS A 55 11.90 20.00 -20.84
CA LYS A 55 12.78 19.48 -21.89
C LYS A 55 14.24 19.34 -21.45
N HIS A 56 14.75 20.28 -20.64
CA HIS A 56 16.18 20.36 -20.38
C HIS A 56 16.56 20.10 -18.92
N LEU A 57 15.77 20.55 -17.95
CA LEU A 57 16.10 20.43 -16.53
C LEU A 57 15.51 19.16 -15.92
N ALA A 58 14.26 18.81 -16.23
CA ALA A 58 13.62 17.62 -15.67
C ALA A 58 14.40 16.32 -15.94
N PRO A 59 14.94 16.05 -17.15
CA PRO A 59 15.73 14.86 -17.39
C PRO A 59 17.05 14.85 -16.62
N LEU A 60 17.70 16.00 -16.45
CA LEU A 60 18.93 16.12 -15.66
C LEU A 60 18.67 15.90 -14.15
N VAL A 61 17.56 16.45 -13.64
CA VAL A 61 17.14 16.22 -12.25
C VAL A 61 16.85 14.74 -12.03
N GLN A 62 16.09 14.10 -12.90
CA GLN A 62 15.74 12.69 -12.79
C GLN A 62 16.95 11.77 -12.93
N LYS A 63 17.89 12.08 -13.84
CA LYS A 63 19.07 11.26 -14.08
C LYS A 63 20.19 11.43 -13.05
N HIS A 64 20.35 12.62 -12.47
CA HIS A 64 21.51 12.93 -11.64
C HIS A 64 21.18 13.37 -10.22
N VAL A 65 20.08 14.10 -10.01
CA VAL A 65 19.75 14.65 -8.69
C VAL A 65 18.89 13.67 -7.89
N SER A 66 17.85 13.10 -8.50
CA SER A 66 16.96 12.13 -7.83
C SER A 66 17.71 10.91 -7.29
N PRO A 67 18.65 10.28 -8.03
CA PRO A 67 19.40 9.14 -7.51
C PRO A 67 20.30 9.51 -6.32
N LEU A 68 20.91 10.71 -6.34
CA LEU A 68 21.72 11.21 -5.22
C LEU A 68 20.85 11.52 -4.01
N TYR A 69 19.66 12.08 -4.22
CA TYR A 69 18.69 12.33 -3.16
C TYR A 69 18.23 11.02 -2.52
N GLU A 70 17.82 10.02 -3.31
CA GLU A 70 17.40 8.71 -2.81
C GLU A 70 18.53 7.93 -2.13
N ALA A 71 19.76 8.02 -2.65
CA ALA A 71 20.89 7.29 -2.09
C ALA A 71 21.43 7.91 -0.80
N HIS A 72 21.34 9.24 -0.62
CA HIS A 72 22.07 9.92 0.45
C HIS A 72 21.20 10.79 1.35
N VAL A 73 20.16 11.45 0.83
CA VAL A 73 19.35 12.40 1.60
C VAL A 73 18.11 11.72 2.19
N ALA A 74 17.37 10.94 1.40
CA ALA A 74 16.19 10.22 1.85
C ALA A 74 16.48 9.28 3.05
N PRO A 75 17.61 8.52 3.10
CA PRO A 75 17.92 7.68 4.25
C PRO A 75 18.23 8.49 5.51
N LEU A 76 18.90 9.65 5.37
CA LEU A 76 19.20 10.55 6.49
C LEU A 76 17.92 11.19 7.05
N VAL A 77 17.02 11.66 6.19
CA VAL A 77 15.73 12.21 6.61
C VAL A 77 14.88 11.13 7.29
N ARG A 78 14.84 9.91 6.75
CA ARG A 78 14.16 8.77 7.39
C ARG A 78 14.76 8.43 8.76
N SER A 79 16.09 8.43 8.87
CA SER A 79 16.77 8.21 10.15
C SER A 79 16.46 9.31 11.16
N LEU A 80 16.44 10.57 10.75
CA LEU A 80 16.09 11.70 11.62
C LEU A 80 14.62 11.64 12.07
N VAL A 81 13.68 11.34 11.16
CA VAL A 81 12.26 11.15 11.50
C VAL A 81 12.08 9.98 12.47
N SER A 82 12.75 8.85 12.21
CA SER A 82 12.75 7.68 13.09
C SER A 82 13.36 7.98 14.47
N LEU A 83 14.44 8.76 14.54
CA LEU A 83 15.06 9.20 15.80
C LEU A 83 14.13 10.13 16.59
N THR A 84 13.42 11.04 15.91
CA THR A 84 12.45 11.92 16.57
C THR A 84 11.21 11.17 17.07
N GLN A 85 10.74 10.14 16.35
CA GLN A 85 9.67 9.25 16.80
C GLN A 85 10.12 8.31 17.93
N SER A 86 11.35 7.79 17.86
CA SER A 86 11.97 6.95 18.89
C SER A 86 12.19 7.69 20.22
N SER A 87 12.50 8.99 20.17
CA SER A 87 12.74 9.81 21.37
C SER A 87 11.47 10.16 22.15
N ALA A 88 10.28 10.02 21.55
CA ALA A 88 9.00 10.31 22.20
C ALA A 88 8.31 9.07 22.81
N ASP A 89 8.73 7.85 22.45
CA ASP A 89 7.99 6.62 22.77
C ASP A 89 8.79 5.59 23.60
N SER A 90 10.00 5.92 24.03
CA SER A 90 10.80 5.05 24.89
C SER A 90 10.37 5.16 26.37
N SER A 91 9.18 4.65 26.70
CA SER A 91 8.76 4.12 28.02
C SER A 91 7.24 3.98 28.18
N ALA A 92 6.44 4.27 27.15
CA ALA A 92 4.99 4.11 27.26
C ALA A 92 4.66 2.62 27.34
N GLN A 93 4.20 2.16 28.52
CA GLN A 93 3.58 0.84 28.64
C GLN A 93 2.40 0.79 27.65
N VAL A 94 2.34 -0.30 26.87
CA VAL A 94 1.22 -0.55 25.97
C VAL A 94 -0.01 -0.86 26.81
N THR A 95 -0.86 0.15 27.02
CA THR A 95 -2.13 0.02 27.77
C THR A 95 -3.27 -0.42 26.85
N ALA A 96 -4.38 -0.89 27.43
CA ALA A 96 -5.58 -1.20 26.65
C ALA A 96 -6.10 0.01 25.85
N GLU A 97 -5.98 1.22 26.42
CA GLU A 97 -6.38 2.47 25.75
C GLU A 97 -5.45 2.81 24.58
N TRP A 98 -4.14 2.61 24.77
CA TRP A 98 -3.16 2.73 23.67
C TRP A 98 -3.51 1.75 22.56
N CYS A 99 -3.77 0.48 22.90
CA CYS A 99 -4.13 -0.54 21.93
C CYS A 99 -5.38 -0.17 21.14
N ASN A 100 -6.47 0.18 21.80
CA ASN A 100 -7.72 0.57 21.14
C ASN A 100 -7.53 1.73 20.16
N THR A 101 -6.65 2.68 20.50
CA THR A 101 -6.33 3.81 19.61
C THR A 101 -5.52 3.38 18.39
N HIS A 102 -4.48 2.56 18.59
CA HIS A 102 -3.52 2.23 17.54
C HIS A 102 -3.97 1.06 16.66
N VAL A 103 -4.85 0.19 17.12
CA VAL A 103 -5.43 -0.89 16.29
C VAL A 103 -6.55 -0.38 15.39
N ALA A 104 -7.24 0.70 15.75
CA ALA A 104 -8.43 1.17 15.03
C ALA A 104 -8.23 1.37 13.51
N PRO A 105 -7.08 1.88 13.01
CA PRO A 105 -6.83 1.98 11.56
C PRO A 105 -6.67 0.62 10.85
N HIS A 106 -6.48 -0.45 11.61
CA HIS A 106 -6.25 -1.82 11.13
C HIS A 106 -7.49 -2.71 11.24
N LEU A 107 -8.57 -2.21 11.83
CA LEU A 107 -9.82 -2.94 12.01
C LEU A 107 -10.91 -2.43 11.06
N THR A 108 -11.69 -3.34 10.50
CA THR A 108 -12.90 -3.05 9.73
C THR A 108 -14.11 -2.96 10.63
N ASP A 109 -15.02 -2.03 10.33
CA ASP A 109 -16.35 -1.90 10.91
C ASP A 109 -17.46 -2.41 9.96
N VAL A 110 -17.08 -2.97 8.80
CA VAL A 110 -18.02 -3.41 7.76
C VAL A 110 -18.47 -4.85 8.02
N LYS A 111 -17.51 -5.78 8.09
CA LYS A 111 -17.76 -7.20 8.35
C LYS A 111 -16.50 -7.89 8.86
N PRO A 112 -16.61 -8.98 9.63
CA PRO A 112 -15.47 -9.82 9.98
C PRO A 112 -14.70 -10.32 8.75
N ILE A 113 -13.37 -10.37 8.84
CA ILE A 113 -12.48 -10.94 7.85
C ILE A 113 -11.93 -12.24 8.44
N GLU A 114 -12.57 -13.34 8.08
CA GLU A 114 -12.20 -14.68 8.56
C GLU A 114 -10.71 -14.96 8.29
N GLY A 115 -10.02 -15.43 9.33
CA GLY A 115 -8.60 -15.77 9.27
C GLY A 115 -7.62 -14.58 9.33
N PHE A 116 -8.11 -13.35 9.52
CA PHE A 116 -7.27 -12.18 9.78
C PHE A 116 -7.50 -11.67 11.20
N HIS A 117 -6.46 -11.64 12.04
CA HIS A 117 -6.55 -11.09 13.40
C HIS A 117 -5.51 -10.01 13.62
N VAL A 118 -5.80 -9.05 14.50
CA VAL A 118 -4.86 -7.98 14.87
C VAL A 118 -4.47 -8.13 16.32
N LEU A 119 -3.17 -8.08 16.59
CA LEU A 119 -2.58 -8.12 17.91
C LEU A 119 -2.05 -6.74 18.23
N CYS A 120 -2.31 -6.30 19.45
CA CYS A 120 -1.57 -5.24 20.09
C CYS A 120 -0.64 -5.86 21.11
N VAL A 121 0.66 -5.78 20.85
CA VAL A 121 1.72 -6.50 21.55
C VAL A 121 2.47 -5.53 22.47
N ASP A 122 2.37 -5.80 23.77
CA ASP A 122 3.27 -5.23 24.77
C ASP A 122 4.49 -6.13 24.93
N THR A 123 5.68 -5.56 24.76
CA THR A 123 6.97 -6.24 24.93
C THR A 123 7.70 -5.77 26.19
N SER A 124 7.02 -5.02 27.05
CA SER A 124 7.55 -4.56 28.33
C SER A 124 7.93 -5.75 29.23
N ASN A 125 8.92 -5.56 30.10
CA ASN A 125 9.34 -6.54 31.10
C ASN A 125 9.85 -7.89 30.54
N ALA A 126 10.42 -7.89 29.32
CA ALA A 126 10.98 -9.07 28.65
C ALA A 126 9.97 -10.21 28.44
N LYS A 127 8.68 -9.88 28.39
CA LYS A 127 7.58 -10.80 28.06
C LYS A 127 6.78 -10.21 26.93
N ILE A 128 6.11 -11.07 26.18
CA ILE A 128 5.14 -10.66 25.17
C ILE A 128 3.73 -10.89 25.72
N SER A 129 2.96 -9.83 25.86
CA SER A 129 1.54 -9.87 26.26
C SER A 129 0.73 -8.86 25.45
N GLY A 130 -0.56 -8.72 25.72
CA GLY A 130 -1.38 -7.66 25.14
C GLY A 130 -2.80 -8.11 24.80
N TRP A 131 -3.27 -7.78 23.60
CA TRP A 131 -4.66 -8.01 23.19
C TRP A 131 -4.75 -8.52 21.75
N VAL A 132 -5.78 -9.33 21.50
CA VAL A 132 -6.12 -9.89 20.19
C VAL A 132 -7.52 -9.43 19.80
N TYR A 133 -7.62 -8.84 18.61
CA TYR A 133 -8.85 -8.39 17.98
C TYR A 133 -9.17 -9.38 16.86
N ARG A 134 -10.22 -10.16 17.09
CA ARG A 134 -10.61 -11.26 16.22
C ARG A 134 -11.23 -10.78 14.91
N ASP A 135 -10.89 -11.49 13.83
CA ASP A 135 -11.40 -11.29 12.47
C ASP A 135 -11.20 -9.86 11.94
N GLY A 136 -10.20 -9.15 12.48
CA GLY A 136 -9.91 -7.76 12.17
C GLY A 136 -11.11 -6.85 12.38
N PHE A 137 -12.06 -7.23 13.25
CA PHE A 137 -13.35 -6.57 13.34
C PHE A 137 -13.41 -5.64 14.55
N SER A 138 -13.79 -4.38 14.32
CA SER A 138 -13.77 -3.32 15.33
C SER A 138 -14.82 -3.48 16.42
N LEU A 139 -15.90 -4.23 16.15
CA LEU A 139 -16.96 -4.50 17.11
C LEU A 139 -16.72 -5.75 17.96
N SER A 140 -15.67 -6.52 17.65
CA SER A 140 -15.27 -7.67 18.45
C SER A 140 -14.62 -7.22 19.75
N THR A 141 -15.05 -7.79 20.88
CA THR A 141 -14.39 -7.56 22.16
C THR A 141 -12.98 -8.15 22.12
N PRO A 142 -11.92 -7.36 22.39
CA PRO A 142 -10.56 -7.86 22.38
C PRO A 142 -10.34 -8.89 23.49
N VAL A 143 -9.57 -9.94 23.17
CA VAL A 143 -9.19 -11.00 24.10
C VAL A 143 -7.77 -10.78 24.59
N THR A 144 -7.52 -10.95 25.87
CA THR A 144 -6.17 -10.81 26.43
C THR A 144 -5.23 -11.89 25.90
N LEU A 145 -4.06 -11.47 25.44
CA LEU A 145 -2.93 -12.33 25.12
C LEU A 145 -2.12 -12.61 26.39
N LEU A 146 -2.01 -13.88 26.77
CA LEU A 146 -1.26 -14.32 27.95
C LEU A 146 0.23 -14.03 27.79
N ALA A 147 0.83 -13.53 28.87
CA ALA A 147 2.24 -13.19 28.89
C ALA A 147 3.12 -14.41 28.60
N SER A 148 3.96 -14.29 27.57
CA SER A 148 4.78 -15.36 27.02
C SER A 148 6.26 -14.98 27.06
N THR A 149 7.12 -15.94 27.38
CA THR A 149 8.59 -15.79 27.38
C THR A 149 9.27 -16.60 26.29
N THR A 150 8.54 -17.53 25.66
CA THR A 150 9.03 -18.37 24.58
C THR A 150 8.12 -18.31 23.36
N TRP A 151 8.67 -18.70 22.20
CA TRP A 151 7.91 -18.78 20.95
C TRP A 151 6.73 -19.77 21.04
N THR A 152 6.91 -20.88 21.74
CA THR A 152 5.87 -21.90 21.91
C THR A 152 4.72 -21.41 22.78
N GLU A 153 5.03 -20.69 23.87
CA GLU A 153 4.02 -20.05 24.72
C GLU A 153 3.23 -19.00 23.95
N LEU A 154 3.95 -18.14 23.19
CA LEU A 154 3.32 -17.10 22.39
C LEU A 154 2.35 -17.71 21.38
N LYS A 155 2.78 -18.73 20.62
CA LYS A 155 1.92 -19.39 19.63
C LYS A 155 0.67 -19.99 20.26
N LYS A 156 0.80 -20.70 21.38
CA LYS A 156 -0.36 -21.23 22.12
C LYS A 156 -1.29 -20.13 22.61
N SER A 157 -0.74 -19.02 23.09
CA SER A 157 -1.56 -17.89 23.54
C SER A 157 -2.29 -17.21 22.39
N VAL A 158 -1.65 -17.08 21.22
CA VAL A 158 -2.28 -16.54 20.01
C VAL A 158 -3.39 -17.48 19.54
N GLU A 159 -3.12 -18.78 19.42
CA GLU A 159 -4.11 -19.78 19.02
C GLU A 159 -5.34 -19.77 19.93
N ALA A 160 -5.13 -19.70 21.25
CA ALA A 160 -6.23 -19.63 22.22
C ALA A 160 -7.02 -18.30 22.12
N ALA A 161 -6.34 -17.16 21.98
CA ALA A 161 -6.99 -15.85 21.99
C ALA A 161 -7.68 -15.51 20.65
N ALA A 162 -7.13 -15.98 19.53
CA ALA A 162 -7.71 -15.81 18.20
C ALA A 162 -8.60 -17.00 17.77
N GLU A 163 -8.76 -18.02 18.63
CA GLU A 163 -9.57 -19.22 18.36
C GLU A 163 -9.15 -19.98 17.09
N ILE A 164 -7.84 -20.01 16.83
CA ILE A 164 -7.30 -20.71 15.66
C ILE A 164 -7.39 -22.22 15.90
N ALA A 165 -8.27 -22.88 15.15
CA ALA A 165 -8.45 -24.32 15.25
C ALA A 165 -7.25 -25.07 14.66
N PRO A 166 -6.70 -26.09 15.37
CA PRO A 166 -5.70 -26.97 14.80
C PRO A 166 -6.31 -27.76 13.63
N PRO A 167 -5.49 -28.18 12.65
CA PRO A 167 -5.97 -29.07 11.59
C PRO A 167 -6.45 -30.39 12.20
N THR A 168 -7.64 -30.84 11.82
CA THR A 168 -8.32 -32.02 12.37
C THR A 168 -8.43 -33.17 11.39
N THR A 169 -8.44 -32.88 10.09
CA THR A 169 -8.50 -33.90 9.04
C THR A 169 -7.13 -34.20 8.44
N GLU A 170 -6.94 -35.38 7.85
CA GLU A 170 -5.69 -35.71 7.14
C GLU A 170 -5.40 -34.71 6.00
N HIS A 171 -6.45 -34.26 5.30
CA HIS A 171 -6.32 -33.25 4.25
C HIS A 171 -5.83 -31.90 4.80
N GLU A 172 -6.39 -31.44 5.91
CA GLU A 172 -5.94 -30.21 6.58
C GLU A 172 -4.50 -30.36 7.09
N ILE A 173 -4.16 -31.48 7.71
CA ILE A 173 -2.79 -31.74 8.20
C ILE A 173 -1.79 -31.70 7.04
N LYS A 174 -2.17 -32.19 5.86
CA LYS A 174 -1.29 -32.27 4.70
C LYS A 174 -1.18 -30.95 3.91
N PHE A 175 -2.27 -30.20 3.79
CA PHE A 175 -2.35 -29.08 2.83
C PHE A 175 -2.67 -27.73 3.47
N LYS A 176 -3.20 -27.67 4.69
CA LYS A 176 -3.49 -26.38 5.37
C LYS A 176 -2.16 -25.72 5.69
N GLN A 177 -1.96 -24.51 5.16
CA GLN A 177 -0.80 -23.71 5.51
C GLN A 177 -0.89 -23.30 6.99
N PRO A 178 0.22 -23.34 7.74
CA PRO A 178 0.22 -22.87 9.12
C PRO A 178 0.05 -21.35 9.14
N TRP A 179 -0.65 -20.86 10.16
CA TRP A 179 -0.81 -19.43 10.39
C TRP A 179 0.54 -18.74 10.60
N ALA A 180 0.61 -17.45 10.32
CA ALA A 180 1.84 -16.67 10.44
C ALA A 180 1.61 -15.25 10.95
N LEU A 181 2.66 -14.67 11.54
CA LEU A 181 2.69 -13.30 12.04
C LEU A 181 3.33 -12.36 11.02
N PHE A 182 2.74 -11.18 10.87
CA PHE A 182 3.25 -10.13 10.00
C PHE A 182 3.18 -8.76 10.66
N THR A 183 4.12 -7.90 10.33
CA THR A 183 3.98 -6.46 10.58
C THR A 183 2.87 -5.87 9.69
N PRO A 184 2.36 -4.67 10.02
CA PRO A 184 1.38 -3.98 9.19
C PRO A 184 1.87 -3.65 7.78
N THR A 185 3.18 -3.67 7.52
CA THR A 185 3.79 -3.44 6.21
C THR A 185 4.08 -4.73 5.43
N GLY A 186 3.69 -5.89 5.97
CA GLY A 186 3.82 -7.19 5.30
C GLY A 186 5.11 -7.95 5.53
N LYS A 187 6.03 -7.43 6.36
CA LYS A 187 7.20 -8.22 6.81
C LYS A 187 6.74 -9.37 7.71
N ARG A 188 7.11 -10.60 7.37
CA ARG A 188 6.86 -11.79 8.21
C ARG A 188 7.74 -11.78 9.45
N LEU A 189 7.18 -12.20 10.59
CA LEU A 189 7.85 -12.36 11.87
C LEU A 189 7.98 -13.86 12.17
N TRP A 190 9.20 -14.38 12.17
CA TRP A 190 9.48 -15.82 12.19
C TRP A 190 9.66 -16.40 13.59
N ASN A 191 10.01 -15.55 14.54
CA ASN A 191 10.44 -15.99 15.87
C ASN A 191 10.10 -14.95 16.94
N PHE A 192 10.27 -15.37 18.19
CA PHE A 192 9.96 -14.56 19.36
C PHE A 192 10.75 -13.25 19.41
N SER A 193 12.03 -13.27 19.03
CA SER A 193 12.89 -12.08 19.05
C SER A 193 12.41 -11.02 18.05
N GLU A 194 11.92 -11.43 16.88
CA GLU A 194 11.39 -10.50 15.87
C GLU A 194 10.08 -9.85 16.33
N VAL A 195 9.18 -10.61 16.98
CA VAL A 195 7.98 -10.04 17.58
C VAL A 195 8.33 -9.09 18.73
N ALA A 196 9.27 -9.48 19.60
CA ALA A 196 9.73 -8.66 20.70
C ALA A 196 10.38 -7.36 20.24
N ALA A 197 11.19 -7.41 19.17
CA ALA A 197 11.86 -6.25 18.59
C ALA A 197 10.91 -5.33 17.83
N HIS A 198 9.83 -5.88 17.24
CA HIS A 198 8.82 -5.09 16.55
C HIS A 198 7.89 -4.37 17.54
N GLY A 199 7.28 -5.12 18.47
CA GLY A 199 6.27 -4.58 19.40
C GLY A 199 5.05 -3.96 18.70
N GLY A 200 4.08 -3.47 19.48
CA GLY A 200 2.93 -2.74 18.94
C GLY A 200 2.03 -3.62 18.07
N ILE A 201 1.69 -3.16 16.86
CA ILE A 201 0.67 -3.81 16.03
C ILE A 201 1.28 -4.97 15.22
N VAL A 202 0.70 -6.16 15.35
CA VAL A 202 1.06 -7.37 14.59
C VAL A 202 -0.21 -7.97 13.99
N TYR A 203 -0.13 -8.51 12.78
CA TYR A 203 -1.20 -9.25 12.14
C TYR A 203 -0.97 -10.76 12.27
N VAL A 204 -2.04 -11.51 12.51
CA VAL A 204 -2.10 -12.95 12.30
C VAL A 204 -2.88 -13.22 11.03
N MET A 205 -2.30 -14.04 10.16
CA MET A 205 -2.97 -14.58 8.97
C MET A 205 -3.06 -16.09 9.12
N GLU A 206 -4.26 -16.64 9.27
CA GLU A 206 -4.48 -18.08 9.43
C GLU A 206 -4.05 -18.88 8.20
N GLY A 207 -4.18 -18.29 7.01
CA GLY A 207 -3.68 -18.87 5.76
C GLY A 207 -2.17 -18.82 5.60
N GLY A 208 -1.41 -18.25 6.55
CA GLY A 208 0.06 -18.23 6.50
C GLY A 208 0.68 -17.28 5.47
N GLN A 209 -0.14 -16.64 4.63
CA GLN A 209 0.24 -15.69 3.60
C GLN A 209 -0.29 -14.29 3.95
N PHE A 210 0.52 -13.27 3.69
CA PHE A 210 0.10 -11.88 3.89
C PHE A 210 -0.89 -11.45 2.81
N ILE A 211 -1.97 -10.80 3.24
CA ILE A 211 -2.92 -10.11 2.39
C ILE A 211 -3.14 -8.74 3.01
N TRP A 212 -3.22 -7.68 2.19
CA TRP A 212 -3.63 -6.38 2.70
C TRP A 212 -5.07 -6.47 3.23
N PRO A 213 -5.36 -6.18 4.50
CA PRO A 213 -6.74 -6.22 4.98
C PRO A 213 -7.53 -5.06 4.38
N GLY A 214 -8.70 -5.35 3.83
CA GLY A 214 -9.71 -4.33 3.52
C GLY A 214 -10.26 -3.74 4.82
N ILE A 215 -10.38 -2.42 4.91
CA ILE A 215 -10.93 -1.77 6.12
C ILE A 215 -12.37 -1.34 5.86
N ARG A 216 -12.54 -0.54 4.81
CA ARG A 216 -13.84 -0.10 4.27
C ARG A 216 -13.60 0.42 2.87
N ILE A 217 -14.64 0.46 2.04
CA ILE A 217 -14.56 1.09 0.72
C ILE A 217 -14.10 2.56 0.88
N GLY A 218 -13.15 2.99 0.03
CA GLY A 218 -12.52 4.30 0.07
C GLY A 218 -11.38 4.45 1.09
N HIS A 219 -11.09 3.44 1.90
CA HIS A 219 -9.95 3.48 2.82
C HIS A 219 -8.64 3.53 2.02
N LYS A 220 -7.75 4.44 2.41
CA LYS A 220 -6.44 4.65 1.77
C LYS A 220 -5.31 4.39 2.74
N ARG A 221 -4.26 3.74 2.26
CA ARG A 221 -3.00 3.56 2.99
C ARG A 221 -1.80 3.78 2.09
N VAL A 222 -0.70 4.22 2.67
CA VAL A 222 0.58 4.36 1.98
C VAL A 222 1.33 3.04 2.05
N ILE A 223 1.76 2.54 0.91
CA ILE A 223 2.65 1.38 0.78
C ILE A 223 4.04 1.92 0.45
N PRO A 224 5.01 1.77 1.36
CA PRO A 224 6.30 2.42 1.18
C PRO A 224 7.25 1.60 0.32
N ASN A 225 8.16 2.30 -0.38
CA ASN A 225 9.32 1.75 -1.07
C ASN A 225 9.03 0.62 -2.09
N LEU A 226 8.02 0.77 -2.95
CA LEU A 226 7.86 -0.12 -4.10
C LEU A 226 8.99 0.08 -5.12
N HIS A 227 9.49 -1.03 -5.67
CA HIS A 227 10.56 -1.02 -6.66
C HIS A 227 10.29 -0.04 -7.82
N GLY A 228 11.21 0.90 -8.06
CA GLY A 228 11.14 1.87 -9.16
C GLY A 228 10.08 2.97 -9.02
N LEU A 229 9.23 2.94 -7.99
CA LEU A 229 8.10 3.87 -7.85
C LEU A 229 8.09 4.62 -6.51
N GLY A 230 8.71 4.06 -5.46
CA GLY A 230 8.70 4.64 -4.12
C GLY A 230 7.37 4.40 -3.40
N ASP A 231 6.84 5.42 -2.73
CA ASP A 231 5.63 5.29 -1.92
C ASP A 231 4.38 5.44 -2.78
N VAL A 232 3.44 4.50 -2.67
CA VAL A 232 2.15 4.55 -3.39
C VAL A 232 0.96 4.52 -2.45
N VAL A 233 -0.20 4.97 -2.95
CA VAL A 233 -1.46 4.88 -2.20
C VAL A 233 -2.27 3.68 -2.70
N LEU A 234 -2.58 2.78 -1.77
CA LEU A 234 -3.50 1.66 -1.97
C LEU A 234 -4.89 2.06 -1.43
N GLU A 235 -5.90 2.02 -2.28
CA GLU A 235 -7.30 2.34 -1.94
C GLU A 235 -8.17 1.08 -2.01
N THR A 236 -8.96 0.79 -0.96
CA THR A 236 -9.95 -0.29 -1.00
C THR A 236 -11.13 0.13 -1.86
N LEU A 237 -11.41 -0.60 -2.94
CA LEU A 237 -12.55 -0.35 -3.82
C LEU A 237 -13.75 -1.22 -3.47
N GLU A 238 -13.52 -2.46 -3.04
CA GLU A 238 -14.56 -3.43 -2.72
C GLU A 238 -14.09 -4.36 -1.60
N MET A 239 -15.02 -4.81 -0.76
CA MET A 239 -14.75 -5.73 0.35
C MET A 239 -15.11 -7.18 -0.01
N THR A 240 -15.96 -7.41 -1.02
CA THR A 240 -16.29 -8.76 -1.52
C THR A 240 -16.59 -8.76 -3.03
N PRO A 241 -15.66 -9.23 -3.88
CA PRO A 241 -14.29 -9.67 -3.55
C PRO A 241 -13.45 -8.51 -3.00
N LEU A 242 -12.35 -8.83 -2.32
CA LEU A 242 -11.44 -7.79 -1.84
C LEU A 242 -10.69 -7.18 -3.03
N VAL A 243 -10.99 -5.93 -3.36
CA VAL A 243 -10.39 -5.21 -4.50
C VAL A 243 -9.71 -3.95 -4.02
N PHE A 244 -8.51 -3.72 -4.54
CA PHE A 244 -7.77 -2.49 -4.31
C PHE A 244 -7.45 -1.77 -5.61
N SER A 245 -7.30 -0.45 -5.53
CA SER A 245 -6.73 0.39 -6.57
C SER A 245 -5.34 0.86 -6.12
N VAL A 246 -4.39 0.84 -7.05
CA VAL A 246 -3.13 1.57 -6.96
C VAL A 246 -3.07 2.51 -8.14
N LYS A 247 -2.90 3.81 -7.88
CA LYS A 247 -2.75 4.80 -8.94
C LYS A 247 -1.32 4.78 -9.44
N GLU A 248 -1.17 4.92 -10.77
CA GLU A 248 0.13 5.09 -11.43
C GLU A 248 1.14 3.97 -11.12
N LEU A 249 0.65 2.72 -11.06
CA LEU A 249 1.51 1.55 -10.81
C LEU A 249 2.56 1.33 -11.93
N LEU A 250 2.23 1.74 -13.15
CA LEU A 250 3.12 1.71 -14.32
C LEU A 250 3.37 3.14 -14.80
N THR A 251 4.61 3.41 -15.19
CA THR A 251 5.00 4.66 -15.85
C THR A 251 4.71 4.60 -17.35
N ASN A 252 4.64 5.76 -18.02
CA ASN A 252 4.43 5.80 -19.47
C ASN A 252 5.54 5.07 -20.24
N ASP A 253 6.80 5.25 -19.83
CA ASP A 253 7.95 4.58 -20.47
C ASP A 253 7.85 3.04 -20.34
N GLU A 254 7.39 2.55 -19.19
CA GLU A 254 7.15 1.11 -18.97
C GLU A 254 5.99 0.59 -19.84
N ILE A 255 4.93 1.38 -19.99
CA ILE A 255 3.80 1.05 -20.86
C ILE A 255 4.26 0.96 -22.32
N ASP A 256 5.06 1.91 -22.79
CA ASP A 256 5.60 1.92 -24.15
C ASP A 256 6.46 0.66 -24.40
N VAL A 257 7.31 0.27 -23.45
CA VAL A 257 8.10 -0.97 -23.52
C VAL A 257 7.20 -2.21 -23.63
N ILE A 258 6.14 -2.31 -22.83
CA ILE A 258 5.20 -3.45 -22.89
C ILE A 258 4.52 -3.51 -24.27
N LEU A 259 4.10 -2.37 -24.80
CA LEU A 259 3.45 -2.30 -26.12
C LEU A 259 4.41 -2.71 -27.23
N ASP A 260 5.61 -2.12 -27.27
CA ASP A 260 6.62 -2.42 -28.30
C ASP A 260 6.98 -3.91 -28.34
N LEU A 261 7.10 -4.55 -27.17
CA LEU A 261 7.45 -5.97 -27.07
C LEU A 261 6.29 -6.93 -27.35
N SER A 262 5.03 -6.47 -27.32
CA SER A 262 3.87 -7.36 -27.42
C SER A 262 3.11 -7.25 -28.74
N MET A 263 3.13 -6.09 -29.39
CA MET A 263 2.20 -5.79 -30.50
C MET A 263 2.34 -6.72 -31.71
N GLU A 264 3.56 -7.18 -32.03
CA GLU A 264 3.79 -8.11 -33.16
C GLU A 264 3.40 -9.56 -32.83
N HIS A 265 3.19 -9.89 -31.55
CA HIS A 265 2.92 -11.24 -31.08
C HIS A 265 1.46 -11.48 -30.68
N LEU A 266 0.63 -10.43 -30.68
CA LEU A 266 -0.79 -10.52 -30.36
C LEU A 266 -1.52 -11.46 -31.33
N ALA A 267 -2.09 -12.53 -30.79
CA ALA A 267 -2.88 -13.51 -31.54
C ALA A 267 -4.29 -13.63 -30.94
N PRO A 268 -5.31 -14.02 -31.72
CA PRO A 268 -6.65 -14.28 -31.18
C PRO A 268 -6.60 -15.26 -30.01
N SER A 269 -7.33 -14.93 -28.94
CA SER A 269 -7.35 -15.78 -27.75
C SER A 269 -8.12 -17.07 -28.03
N GLY A 270 -7.42 -18.21 -28.02
CA GLY A 270 -8.05 -19.52 -28.20
C GLY A 270 -8.77 -20.02 -26.96
N VAL A 271 -9.81 -20.84 -27.16
CA VAL A 271 -10.42 -21.69 -26.14
C VAL A 271 -10.46 -23.13 -26.66
N THR A 272 -10.17 -24.11 -25.81
CA THR A 272 -10.40 -25.51 -26.17
C THR A 272 -11.89 -25.79 -26.05
N HIS A 273 -12.53 -26.17 -27.15
CA HIS A 273 -13.96 -26.47 -27.17
C HIS A 273 -14.26 -27.75 -26.37
N ASN A 274 -15.31 -27.73 -25.56
CA ASN A 274 -15.89 -28.96 -25.02
C ASN A 274 -16.55 -29.76 -26.16
N ASP A 275 -16.81 -31.06 -25.94
CA ASP A 275 -17.37 -31.97 -26.97
C ASP A 275 -18.69 -31.45 -27.59
N GLY A 276 -19.45 -30.61 -26.89
CA GLY A 276 -20.67 -29.97 -27.37
C GLY A 276 -20.48 -28.66 -28.16
N ASP A 277 -19.25 -28.16 -28.25
CA ASP A 277 -18.90 -26.86 -28.85
C ASP A 277 -17.95 -27.00 -30.05
N VAL A 278 -17.71 -28.24 -30.50
CA VAL A 278 -16.85 -28.54 -31.66
C VAL A 278 -17.39 -27.81 -32.90
N GLY A 279 -16.58 -26.89 -33.45
CA GLY A 279 -16.90 -26.11 -34.66
C GLY A 279 -17.44 -24.70 -34.42
N LYS A 280 -17.66 -24.29 -33.16
CA LYS A 280 -17.95 -22.89 -32.84
C LYS A 280 -16.67 -22.03 -32.89
N PRO A 281 -16.72 -20.77 -33.32
CA PRO A 281 -15.54 -19.91 -33.32
C PRO A 281 -15.18 -19.47 -31.88
N ALA A 282 -13.89 -19.43 -31.55
CA ALA A 282 -13.38 -19.02 -30.23
C ALA A 282 -13.82 -17.60 -29.80
N THR A 283 -14.19 -16.75 -30.76
CA THR A 283 -14.72 -15.39 -30.55
C THR A 283 -16.04 -15.33 -29.81
N GLU A 284 -16.75 -16.46 -29.64
CA GLU A 284 -18.00 -16.51 -28.84
C GLU A 284 -17.72 -16.33 -27.33
N TRP A 285 -16.50 -16.63 -26.87
CA TRP A 285 -16.11 -16.53 -25.45
C TRP A 285 -15.05 -15.45 -25.20
N ARG A 286 -14.14 -15.21 -26.14
CA ARG A 286 -13.09 -14.20 -26.00
C ARG A 286 -12.80 -13.56 -27.35
N THR A 287 -13.08 -12.26 -27.45
CA THR A 287 -12.90 -11.48 -28.68
C THR A 287 -11.57 -10.74 -28.75
N SER A 288 -10.79 -10.76 -27.67
CA SER A 288 -9.49 -10.07 -27.61
C SER A 288 -8.36 -10.88 -28.23
N THR A 289 -7.35 -10.14 -28.67
CA THR A 289 -6.02 -10.68 -28.95
C THR A 289 -5.18 -10.68 -27.68
N THR A 290 -4.31 -11.67 -27.53
CA THR A 290 -3.49 -11.85 -26.33
C THR A 290 -2.07 -12.26 -26.66
N TYR A 291 -1.16 -11.92 -25.76
CA TYR A 291 0.21 -12.42 -25.73
C TYR A 291 0.67 -12.52 -24.27
N PHE A 292 1.36 -13.60 -23.92
CA PHE A 292 2.06 -13.71 -22.63
C PHE A 292 3.50 -13.21 -22.84
N LEU A 293 3.77 -12.04 -22.27
CA LEU A 293 5.04 -11.35 -22.35
C LEU A 293 5.93 -11.82 -21.19
N SER A 294 6.97 -12.56 -21.51
CA SER A 294 7.95 -12.98 -20.50
C SER A 294 8.85 -11.82 -20.11
N SER A 295 9.09 -11.69 -18.81
CA SER A 295 10.00 -10.69 -18.25
C SER A 295 11.48 -11.10 -18.32
N GLN A 296 11.76 -12.39 -18.54
CA GLN A 296 13.10 -12.96 -18.43
C GLN A 296 14.13 -12.23 -19.30
N GLY A 297 15.14 -11.64 -18.66
CA GLY A 297 16.24 -10.96 -19.33
C GLY A 297 15.91 -9.53 -19.80
N HIS A 298 14.73 -8.99 -19.45
CA HIS A 298 14.34 -7.62 -19.75
C HIS A 298 14.24 -6.79 -18.46
N PRO A 299 15.25 -5.95 -18.13
CA PRO A 299 15.35 -5.27 -16.83
C PRO A 299 14.13 -4.44 -16.44
N VAL A 300 13.44 -3.83 -17.41
CA VAL A 300 12.22 -3.05 -17.15
C VAL A 300 11.07 -3.96 -16.71
N LEU A 301 10.89 -5.12 -17.34
CA LEU A 301 9.81 -6.05 -17.01
C LEU A 301 10.10 -6.76 -15.69
N GLU A 302 11.35 -7.18 -15.47
CA GLU A 302 11.78 -7.73 -14.18
C GLU A 302 11.58 -6.73 -13.03
N GLY A 303 11.79 -5.44 -13.28
CA GLY A 303 11.51 -4.36 -12.33
C GLY A 303 10.01 -4.23 -11.99
N ILE A 304 9.13 -4.43 -12.98
CA ILE A 304 7.67 -4.46 -12.78
C ILE A 304 7.27 -5.69 -11.96
N ASP A 305 7.80 -6.87 -12.26
CA ASP A 305 7.52 -8.11 -11.50
C ASP A 305 7.94 -7.95 -10.04
N GLN A 306 9.11 -7.34 -9.80
CA GLN A 306 9.57 -7.04 -8.44
C GLN A 306 8.66 -6.02 -7.75
N ARG A 307 8.18 -4.98 -8.45
CA ARG A 307 7.22 -4.01 -7.92
C ARG A 307 5.90 -4.69 -7.52
N VAL A 308 5.40 -5.58 -8.36
CA VAL A 308 4.20 -6.38 -8.06
C VAL A 308 4.47 -7.28 -6.85
N ALA A 309 5.61 -7.96 -6.79
CA ALA A 309 6.00 -8.80 -5.66
C ALA A 309 6.07 -8.01 -4.35
N ASP A 310 6.65 -6.82 -4.39
CA ASP A 310 6.73 -5.89 -3.27
C ASP A 310 5.33 -5.42 -2.83
N LEU A 311 4.42 -5.19 -3.77
CA LEU A 311 3.05 -4.78 -3.48
C LEU A 311 2.24 -5.91 -2.85
N VAL A 312 2.21 -7.09 -3.46
CA VAL A 312 1.35 -8.21 -3.02
C VAL A 312 1.99 -9.08 -1.94
N LYS A 313 3.28 -8.86 -1.64
CA LYS A 313 4.09 -9.62 -0.66
C LYS A 313 4.18 -11.11 -1.00
N VAL A 314 4.24 -11.42 -2.29
CA VAL A 314 4.48 -12.76 -2.84
C VAL A 314 5.70 -12.68 -3.76
N PRO A 315 6.70 -13.59 -3.64
CA PRO A 315 7.88 -13.53 -4.49
C PRO A 315 7.55 -13.61 -5.99
N ALA A 316 8.34 -12.91 -6.81
CA ALA A 316 8.18 -12.89 -8.27
C ALA A 316 8.22 -14.29 -8.90
N SER A 317 8.89 -15.26 -8.29
CA SER A 317 8.93 -16.66 -8.76
C SER A 317 7.58 -17.38 -8.77
N PHE A 318 6.56 -16.82 -8.13
CA PHE A 318 5.19 -17.34 -8.15
C PHE A 318 4.28 -16.61 -9.15
N GLN A 319 4.80 -15.61 -9.86
CA GLN A 319 4.05 -14.87 -10.86
C GLN A 319 4.14 -15.61 -12.21
N GLU A 320 3.04 -15.59 -12.95
CA GLU A 320 3.02 -15.99 -14.36
C GLU A 320 3.58 -14.86 -15.23
N ASP A 321 3.92 -15.17 -16.48
CA ASP A 321 4.24 -14.15 -17.48
C ASP A 321 3.07 -13.16 -17.63
N VAL A 322 3.39 -11.89 -17.89
CA VAL A 322 2.39 -10.83 -17.99
C VAL A 322 1.52 -11.07 -19.22
N GLN A 323 0.20 -11.19 -19.02
CA GLN A 323 -0.73 -11.28 -20.13
C GLN A 323 -1.11 -9.88 -20.64
N VAL A 324 -0.71 -9.57 -21.87
CA VAL A 324 -1.13 -8.37 -22.59
C VAL A 324 -2.40 -8.69 -23.41
N LEU A 325 -3.35 -7.75 -23.41
CA LEU A 325 -4.65 -7.89 -24.07
C LEU A 325 -5.00 -6.65 -24.89
N ARG A 326 -5.55 -6.87 -26.08
CA ARG A 326 -6.12 -5.83 -26.95
C ARG A 326 -7.44 -6.29 -27.55
#